data_AF-A0A848EW54-F1
#
_entry.id   AF-A0A848EW54-F1
#
_cell.length_a   1.000
_cell.length_b   1.000
_cell.length_c   1.000
_cell.angle_alpha   90.00
_cell.angle_beta   90.00
_cell.angle_gamma   90.00
#
_symmetry.space_group_name_H-M   'P 1'
#
loop_
_entity.id
_entity.type
_entity.pdbx_description
1 polymer ?
#
loop_
_entity_poly.entity_id
_entity_poly.type
_entity_poly.pdbx_seq_one_letter_code
_entity_poly.pdbx_strand_id
1 'polypeptide(L)'
;MAVDDYGLKHKEKGLLSSTTTTVRTHDDHETVLGTTVTGKQVQLGAGQDVRLTAAAVAGQGDVVVAAGRNLTADTAVQYDQATAYTKVKSSGVLGAGLGVLIGTQQTKDNYEGEWKTQVGSTLASTGGSLTLAAGDTAHLTTADIFGQQGVTLTGQDVLVDGATNEAHEKRTHEESRSGLSLSLSNSAISAGETFRGAVRTAQSRDNKTLQGLELVEAGRNLRKDLKGKSPADVTSVGLHVGI
;
A
#
# COMPACT_ATOMS: atom_id res chain seq x y z
N MET A 1 -17.55 11.04 7.82
CA MET A 1 -16.54 11.62 6.93
C MET A 1 -15.56 12.41 7.78
N ALA A 2 -14.29 12.03 7.75
CA ALA A 2 -13.21 12.86 8.28
C ALA A 2 -12.07 12.88 7.27
N VAL A 3 -11.45 14.05 7.16
CA VAL A 3 -10.38 14.35 6.20
C VAL A 3 -9.18 14.81 7.00
N ASP A 4 -8.01 14.27 6.70
CA ASP A 4 -6.73 14.74 7.23
C ASP A 4 -5.82 15.19 6.09
N ASP A 5 -5.20 16.35 6.29
CA ASP A 5 -4.34 17.01 5.32
C ASP A 5 -3.01 17.34 6.00
N TYR A 6 -1.92 16.84 5.42
CA TYR A 6 -0.60 17.09 5.97
C TYR A 6 0.39 17.57 4.91
N GLY A 7 1.15 18.62 5.24
CA GLY A 7 2.13 19.21 4.34
C GLY A 7 3.40 19.62 5.07
N LEU A 8 4.54 19.09 4.63
CA LEU A 8 5.86 19.48 5.10
C LEU A 8 6.75 19.96 3.96
N LYS A 9 7.56 20.96 4.26
CA LYS A 9 8.68 21.35 3.41
C LYS A 9 9.91 21.59 4.26
N HIS A 10 10.95 20.82 4.00
CA HIS A 10 12.23 20.95 4.67
C HIS A 10 13.34 21.24 3.66
N LYS A 11 14.35 22.02 4.09
CA LYS A 11 15.50 22.37 3.26
C LYS A 11 16.79 22.20 4.05
N GLU A 12 17.64 21.33 3.54
CA GLU A 12 18.99 21.10 4.02
C GLU A 12 19.99 21.86 3.15
N LYS A 13 21.05 22.38 3.77
CA LYS A 13 22.16 23.07 3.09
C LYS A 13 23.47 22.49 3.59
N GLY A 14 24.33 22.09 2.65
CA GLY A 14 25.73 21.78 2.89
C GLY A 14 26.64 22.87 2.31
N LEU A 15 27.95 22.66 2.40
CA LEU A 15 28.95 23.62 1.92
C LEU A 15 28.83 23.92 0.41
N LEU A 16 28.42 22.94 -0.40
CA LEU A 16 28.36 23.03 -1.87
C LEU A 16 27.07 22.44 -2.47
N SER A 17 26.09 22.09 -1.63
CA SER A 17 24.84 21.44 -2.06
C SER A 17 23.64 21.91 -1.23
N SER A 18 22.45 21.78 -1.80
CA SER A 18 21.19 21.97 -1.07
C SER A 18 20.14 20.99 -1.52
N THR A 19 19.41 20.44 -0.56
CA THR A 19 18.32 19.49 -0.78
C THR A 19 17.04 20.08 -0.23
N THR A 20 15.98 20.11 -1.02
CA THR A 20 14.63 20.50 -0.58
C THR A 20 13.70 19.31 -0.72
N THR A 21 13.11 18.89 0.39
CA THR A 21 12.13 17.81 0.46
C THR A 21 10.76 18.39 0.75
N THR A 22 9.78 18.10 -0.10
CA THR A 22 8.37 18.47 0.09
C THR A 22 7.57 17.19 0.19
N VAL A 23 6.82 17.03 1.27
CA VAL A 23 5.89 15.90 1.48
C VAL A 23 4.50 16.47 1.62
N ARG A 24 3.53 15.86 0.96
CA ARG A 24 2.11 16.12 1.15
C ARG A 24 1.38 14.80 1.25
N THR A 25 0.48 14.67 2.19
CA THR A 25 -0.45 13.55 2.26
C THR A 25 -1.86 14.10 2.43
N HIS A 26 -2.83 13.36 1.91
CA HIS A 26 -4.24 13.66 2.05
C HIS A 26 -4.97 12.34 2.19
N ASP A 27 -5.75 12.23 3.25
CA ASP A 27 -6.46 11.02 3.65
C ASP A 27 -7.92 11.39 3.90
N ASP A 28 -8.85 10.69 3.25
CA ASP A 28 -10.30 10.85 3.43
C ASP A 28 -10.92 9.51 3.78
N HIS A 29 -11.79 9.48 4.77
CA HIS A 29 -12.48 8.28 5.20
C HIS A 29 -13.96 8.51 5.50
N GLU A 30 -14.80 7.63 4.95
CA GLU A 30 -16.21 7.50 5.25
C GLU A 30 -16.49 6.12 5.85
N THR A 31 -16.58 6.08 7.17
CA THR A 31 -16.91 4.86 7.90
C THR A 31 -18.41 4.62 7.91
N VAL A 32 -18.81 3.38 7.65
CA VAL A 32 -20.19 2.94 7.81
C VAL A 32 -20.57 2.92 9.29
N LEU A 33 -21.65 3.61 9.63
CA LEU A 33 -22.29 3.52 10.94
C LEU A 33 -23.49 2.59 10.86
N GLY A 34 -23.28 1.36 11.32
CA GLY A 34 -24.30 0.33 11.40
C GLY A 34 -25.26 0.47 12.58
N THR A 35 -26.29 -0.36 12.58
CA THR A 35 -27.18 -0.53 13.73
C THR A 35 -26.73 -1.72 14.56
N THR A 36 -26.61 -1.57 15.87
CA THR A 36 -26.27 -2.67 16.78
C THR A 36 -27.42 -2.97 17.74
N VAL A 37 -27.90 -4.22 17.73
CA VAL A 37 -28.94 -4.71 18.65
C VAL A 37 -28.37 -5.91 19.42
N THR A 38 -28.25 -5.77 20.74
CA THR A 38 -27.75 -6.86 21.58
C THR A 38 -28.65 -7.14 22.78
N GLY A 39 -28.64 -8.38 23.25
CA GLY A 39 -29.44 -8.77 24.41
C GLY A 39 -29.17 -10.19 24.90
N LYS A 40 -29.88 -10.60 25.96
CA LYS A 40 -29.88 -12.01 26.40
C LYS A 40 -30.60 -12.88 25.38
N GLN A 41 -31.79 -12.47 24.98
CA GLN A 41 -32.48 -12.99 23.80
C GLN A 41 -32.84 -11.80 22.94
N VAL A 42 -32.83 -11.99 21.61
CA VAL A 42 -33.18 -10.92 20.67
C VAL A 42 -34.28 -11.43 19.75
N GLN A 43 -35.35 -10.65 19.61
CA GLN A 43 -36.45 -10.95 18.70
C GLN A 43 -36.73 -9.70 17.88
N LEU A 44 -36.53 -9.80 16.56
CA LEU A 44 -36.82 -8.77 15.58
C LEU A 44 -37.94 -9.27 14.66
N GLY A 45 -38.98 -8.47 14.48
CA GLY A 45 -40.16 -8.88 13.75
C GLY A 45 -40.77 -7.74 12.96
N ALA A 46 -41.17 -8.01 11.71
CA ALA A 46 -41.95 -7.06 10.91
C ALA A 46 -43.09 -7.76 10.17
N GLY A 47 -44.23 -7.07 10.06
CA GLY A 47 -45.40 -7.59 9.34
C GLY A 47 -45.20 -7.72 7.82
N GLN A 48 -44.23 -7.02 7.25
CA GLN A 48 -43.80 -7.19 5.86
C GLN A 48 -42.32 -7.51 5.80
N ASP A 49 -41.44 -6.50 5.84
CA ASP A 49 -40.03 -6.69 5.56
C ASP A 49 -39.15 -6.36 6.75
N VAL A 50 -38.10 -7.15 6.94
CA VAL A 50 -36.97 -6.80 7.81
C VAL A 50 -35.76 -6.56 6.93
N ARG A 51 -35.21 -5.35 6.96
CA ARG A 51 -33.97 -5.00 6.26
C ARG A 51 -32.90 -4.58 7.26
N LEU A 52 -31.77 -5.29 7.20
CA LEU A 52 -30.59 -5.07 7.99
C LEU A 52 -29.49 -4.63 7.03
N THR A 53 -28.88 -3.48 7.25
CA THR A 53 -27.83 -2.95 6.37
C THR A 53 -26.65 -2.56 7.24
N ALA A 54 -25.52 -3.24 7.04
CA ALA A 54 -24.36 -3.19 7.93
C ALA A 54 -24.74 -3.28 9.43
N ALA A 55 -25.74 -4.10 9.76
CA ALA A 55 -26.28 -4.18 11.12
C ALA A 55 -25.71 -5.37 11.88
N ALA A 56 -25.47 -5.21 13.18
CA ALA A 56 -25.00 -6.26 14.08
C ALA A 56 -26.11 -6.63 15.08
N VAL A 57 -26.66 -7.84 14.98
CA VAL A 57 -27.69 -8.37 15.87
C VAL A 57 -27.11 -9.54 16.64
N ALA A 58 -26.99 -9.44 17.98
CA ALA A 58 -26.37 -10.49 18.78
C ALA A 58 -27.10 -10.84 20.09
N GLY A 59 -27.30 -12.13 20.34
CA GLY A 59 -27.93 -12.67 21.56
C GLY A 59 -27.00 -13.59 22.34
N GLN A 60 -27.05 -13.54 23.67
CA GLN A 60 -26.37 -14.53 24.53
C GLN A 60 -27.07 -15.89 24.54
N GLY A 61 -28.38 -15.90 24.33
CA GLY A 61 -29.23 -17.04 24.04
C GLY A 61 -29.82 -16.87 22.64
N ASP A 62 -31.07 -17.31 22.44
CA ASP A 62 -31.67 -17.34 21.11
C ASP A 62 -31.83 -15.96 20.46
N VAL A 63 -31.62 -15.94 19.15
CA VAL A 63 -31.89 -14.79 18.29
C VAL A 63 -32.89 -15.22 17.22
N VAL A 64 -33.98 -14.45 17.10
CA VAL A 64 -35.03 -14.68 16.10
C VAL A 64 -35.22 -13.40 15.29
N VAL A 65 -35.20 -13.53 13.96
CA VAL A 65 -35.55 -12.46 13.03
C VAL A 65 -36.61 -12.98 12.08
N ALA A 66 -37.80 -12.37 12.10
CA ALA A 66 -38.95 -12.82 11.33
C ALA A 66 -39.56 -11.69 10.49
N ALA A 67 -39.79 -11.95 9.21
CA ALA A 67 -40.44 -11.04 8.28
C ALA A 67 -41.65 -11.71 7.65
N GLY A 68 -42.79 -11.01 7.60
CA GLY A 68 -44.01 -11.50 6.96
C GLY A 68 -43.89 -11.71 5.44
N ARG A 69 -42.93 -11.03 4.80
CA ARG A 69 -42.58 -11.15 3.38
C ARG A 69 -41.07 -11.35 3.22
N ASN A 70 -40.25 -10.30 3.22
CA ASN A 70 -38.82 -10.43 2.91
C ASN A 70 -37.91 -10.15 4.12
N LEU A 71 -36.90 -11.01 4.30
CA LEU A 71 -35.77 -10.76 5.18
C LEU A 71 -34.56 -10.42 4.31
N THR A 72 -33.96 -9.25 4.49
CA THR A 72 -32.76 -8.84 3.76
C THR A 72 -31.66 -8.43 4.72
N ALA A 73 -30.49 -9.05 4.62
CA ALA A 73 -29.25 -8.61 5.26
C ALA A 73 -28.27 -8.16 4.17
N ASP A 74 -27.99 -6.86 4.13
CA ASP A 74 -27.29 -6.17 3.05
C ASP A 74 -26.01 -5.50 3.59
N THR A 75 -25.17 -5.04 2.67
CA THR A 75 -23.95 -4.29 2.94
C THR A 75 -24.18 -2.78 2.90
N ALA A 76 -23.30 -2.03 3.56
CA ALA A 76 -23.10 -0.63 3.26
C ALA A 76 -21.67 -0.41 2.80
N VAL A 77 -21.45 0.61 1.97
CA VAL A 77 -20.14 0.92 1.42
C VAL A 77 -19.38 1.82 2.38
N GLN A 78 -18.21 1.35 2.81
CA GLN A 78 -17.18 2.17 3.43
C GLN A 78 -16.21 2.66 2.36
N TYR A 79 -15.84 3.93 2.43
CA TYR A 79 -14.92 4.56 1.51
C TYR A 79 -13.66 5.02 2.24
N ASP A 80 -12.50 4.74 1.65
CA ASP A 80 -11.21 5.21 2.13
C ASP A 80 -10.40 5.69 0.93
N GLN A 81 -9.77 6.86 1.04
CA GLN A 81 -8.88 7.42 0.04
C GLN A 81 -7.60 7.88 0.72
N ALA A 82 -6.45 7.57 0.11
CA ALA A 82 -5.15 8.03 0.57
C ALA A 82 -4.32 8.52 -0.62
N THR A 83 -3.73 9.69 -0.48
CA THR A 83 -2.76 10.21 -1.45
C THR A 83 -1.48 10.61 -0.74
N ALA A 84 -0.35 10.33 -1.37
CA ALA A 84 0.96 10.73 -0.86
C ALA A 84 1.83 11.26 -1.98
N TYR A 85 2.36 12.45 -1.78
CA TYR A 85 3.23 13.14 -2.72
C TYR A 85 4.55 13.48 -2.04
N THR A 86 5.65 13.00 -2.60
CA THR A 86 7.00 13.36 -2.17
C THR A 86 7.77 13.97 -3.33
N LYS A 87 8.39 15.12 -3.09
CA LYS A 87 9.29 15.76 -4.04
C LYS A 87 10.61 16.07 -3.38
N VAL A 88 11.69 15.49 -3.89
CA VAL A 88 13.06 15.77 -3.47
C VAL A 88 13.76 16.50 -4.59
N LYS A 89 14.28 17.70 -4.30
CA LYS A 89 15.11 18.48 -5.24
C LYS A 89 16.47 18.74 -4.63
N SER A 90 17.50 18.14 -5.20
CA SER A 90 18.90 18.34 -4.86
C SER A 90 19.58 19.24 -5.89
N SER A 91 20.47 20.12 -5.45
CA SER A 91 21.20 21.04 -6.32
C SER A 91 22.61 21.28 -5.81
N GLY A 92 23.55 21.55 -6.71
CA GLY A 92 24.97 21.78 -6.40
C GLY A 92 25.84 20.64 -6.89
N VAL A 93 26.91 20.32 -6.14
CA VAL A 93 27.77 19.18 -6.45
C VAL A 93 27.21 17.93 -5.78
N LEU A 94 26.73 17.00 -6.58
CA LEU A 94 26.09 15.75 -6.16
C LEU A 94 26.97 14.55 -6.51
N GLY A 95 26.96 13.51 -5.70
CA GLY A 95 27.64 12.26 -6.03
C GLY A 95 26.87 11.48 -7.09
N ALA A 96 27.57 10.96 -8.11
CA ALA A 96 26.99 10.18 -9.21
C ALA A 96 27.83 8.93 -9.48
N GLY A 97 27.71 7.92 -8.60
CA GLY A 97 28.50 6.68 -8.71
C GLY A 97 30.01 6.95 -8.57
N LEU A 98 30.78 6.65 -9.63
CA LEU A 98 32.22 6.91 -9.73
C LEU A 98 32.57 8.35 -10.15
N GLY A 99 31.61 9.27 -10.05
CA GLY A 99 31.73 10.64 -10.53
C GLY A 99 30.98 11.67 -9.70
N VAL A 100 31.05 12.92 -10.12
CA VAL A 100 30.31 14.05 -9.57
C VAL A 100 29.39 14.65 -10.63
N LEU A 101 28.17 15.01 -10.23
CA LEU A 101 27.23 15.79 -11.02
C LEU A 101 27.18 17.21 -10.46
N ILE A 102 27.56 18.20 -11.24
CA ILE A 102 27.36 19.61 -10.91
C ILE A 102 26.07 20.04 -11.60
N GLY A 103 24.99 20.15 -10.84
CA GLY A 103 23.68 20.43 -11.40
C GLY A 103 22.53 20.24 -10.44
N THR A 104 21.40 19.82 -10.98
CA THR A 104 20.16 19.58 -10.25
C THR A 104 19.64 18.17 -10.51
N GLN A 105 19.11 17.56 -9.47
CA GLN A 105 18.39 16.29 -9.55
C GLN A 105 17.06 16.48 -8.82
N GLN A 106 15.97 16.06 -9.44
CA GLN A 106 14.64 16.14 -8.88
C GLN A 106 13.93 14.80 -9.06
N THR A 107 13.44 14.27 -7.94
CA THR A 107 12.59 13.09 -7.88
C THR A 107 11.21 13.50 -7.40
N LYS A 108 10.17 12.99 -8.05
CA LYS A 108 8.78 13.09 -7.57
C LYS A 108 8.19 11.69 -7.48
N ASP A 109 7.59 11.41 -6.34
CA ASP A 109 6.84 10.20 -6.07
C ASP A 109 5.40 10.62 -5.76
N ASN A 110 4.45 10.02 -6.46
CA ASN A 110 3.03 10.23 -6.24
C ASN A 110 2.34 8.88 -6.05
N TYR A 111 1.52 8.81 -5.02
CA TYR A 111 0.67 7.68 -4.68
C TYR A 111 -0.77 8.17 -4.58
N GLU A 112 -1.67 7.45 -5.21
CA GLU A 112 -3.12 7.63 -5.14
C GLU A 112 -3.72 6.24 -4.88
N GLY A 113 -4.42 6.10 -3.76
CA GLY A 113 -5.15 4.90 -3.36
C GLY A 113 -6.61 5.24 -3.06
N GLU A 114 -7.53 4.43 -3.57
CA GLU A 114 -8.97 4.51 -3.30
C GLU A 114 -9.49 3.10 -3.03
N TRP A 115 -10.25 2.93 -1.94
CA TRP A 115 -10.84 1.66 -1.54
C TRP A 115 -12.33 1.85 -1.23
N LYS A 116 -13.15 0.95 -1.79
CA LYS A 116 -14.56 0.80 -1.43
C LYS A 116 -14.75 -0.59 -0.84
N THR A 117 -15.00 -0.63 0.45
CA THR A 117 -15.17 -1.87 1.20
C THR A 117 -16.63 -2.08 1.55
N GLN A 118 -17.15 -3.27 1.32
CA GLN A 118 -18.52 -3.64 1.64
C GLN A 118 -18.59 -4.14 3.09
N VAL A 119 -19.24 -3.36 3.96
CA VAL A 119 -19.47 -3.72 5.37
C VAL A 119 -20.78 -4.48 5.47
N GLY A 120 -20.67 -5.78 5.73
CA GLY A 120 -21.78 -6.71 5.85
C GLY A 120 -22.59 -6.58 7.15
N SER A 121 -23.73 -7.26 7.18
CA SER A 121 -24.52 -7.42 8.40
C SER A 121 -24.11 -8.67 9.16
N THR A 122 -24.11 -8.62 10.49
CA THR A 122 -23.79 -9.76 11.38
C THR A 122 -25.01 -10.14 12.20
N LEU A 123 -25.36 -11.43 12.23
CA LEU A 123 -26.41 -12.01 13.06
C LEU A 123 -25.83 -13.16 13.85
N ALA A 124 -25.84 -13.08 15.18
CA ALA A 124 -25.15 -14.04 16.04
C ALA A 124 -25.96 -14.44 17.27
N SER A 125 -26.04 -15.73 17.55
CA SER A 125 -26.47 -16.28 18.83
C SER A 125 -25.29 -17.02 19.47
N THR A 126 -24.74 -16.48 20.55
CA THR A 126 -23.50 -17.03 21.16
C THR A 126 -23.75 -18.16 22.16
N GLY A 127 -25.00 -18.39 22.58
CA GLY A 127 -25.34 -19.47 23.50
C GLY A 127 -26.65 -20.20 23.19
N GLY A 128 -27.42 -19.74 22.20
CA GLY A 128 -28.67 -20.37 21.75
C GLY A 128 -28.67 -20.67 20.25
N SER A 129 -29.85 -20.83 19.67
CA SER A 129 -30.04 -20.96 18.22
C SER A 129 -30.28 -19.61 17.54
N LEU A 130 -29.92 -19.51 16.27
CA LEU A 130 -30.28 -18.37 15.41
C LEU A 130 -31.38 -18.81 14.44
N THR A 131 -32.52 -18.12 14.43
CA THR A 131 -33.63 -18.38 13.52
C THR A 131 -33.91 -17.15 12.66
N LEU A 132 -33.87 -17.32 11.35
CA LEU A 132 -34.14 -16.32 10.34
C LEU A 132 -35.33 -16.82 9.50
N ALA A 133 -36.46 -16.13 9.54
CA ALA A 133 -37.67 -16.54 8.87
C ALA A 133 -38.21 -15.44 7.96
N ALA A 134 -38.42 -15.77 6.69
CA ALA A 134 -39.10 -14.94 5.71
C ALA A 134 -40.35 -15.65 5.20
N GLY A 135 -41.42 -14.91 4.97
CA GLY A 135 -42.62 -15.44 4.32
C GLY A 135 -42.43 -15.74 2.84
N ASP A 136 -41.51 -15.01 2.18
CA ASP A 136 -41.22 -15.12 0.76
C ASP A 136 -39.71 -15.28 0.52
N THR A 137 -38.93 -14.20 0.42
CA THR A 137 -37.49 -14.31 0.17
C THR A 137 -36.66 -13.99 1.42
N ALA A 138 -35.71 -14.87 1.74
CA ALA A 138 -34.60 -14.55 2.64
C ALA A 138 -33.32 -14.30 1.84
N HIS A 139 -32.81 -13.07 1.86
CA HIS A 139 -31.66 -12.62 1.07
C HIS A 139 -30.53 -12.12 1.97
N LEU A 140 -29.34 -12.68 1.79
CA LEU A 140 -28.15 -12.42 2.60
C LEU A 140 -26.98 -12.07 1.67
N THR A 141 -26.48 -10.83 1.77
CA THR A 141 -25.34 -10.33 1.01
C THR A 141 -24.18 -10.03 1.96
N THR A 142 -23.06 -10.73 1.79
CA THR A 142 -21.86 -10.62 2.65
C THR A 142 -22.25 -10.59 4.14
N ALA A 143 -23.17 -11.46 4.55
CA ALA A 143 -23.67 -11.48 5.92
C ALA A 143 -22.99 -12.56 6.76
N ASP A 144 -22.56 -12.20 7.97
CA ASP A 144 -21.99 -13.13 8.94
C ASP A 144 -23.11 -13.69 9.82
N ILE A 145 -23.26 -15.01 9.82
CA ILE A 145 -24.36 -15.69 10.51
C ILE A 145 -23.81 -16.79 11.42
N PHE A 146 -24.14 -16.71 12.71
CA PHE A 146 -23.64 -17.64 13.71
C PHE A 146 -24.73 -18.02 14.71
N GLY A 147 -24.81 -19.31 15.06
CA GLY A 147 -25.69 -19.80 16.10
C GLY A 147 -25.04 -20.98 16.83
N GLN A 148 -24.79 -20.82 18.13
CA GLN A 148 -24.06 -21.80 18.94
C GLN A 148 -24.75 -23.17 19.00
N GLN A 149 -26.08 -23.19 19.03
CA GLN A 149 -26.89 -24.41 19.02
C GLN A 149 -27.41 -24.78 17.63
N GLY A 150 -27.17 -23.92 16.63
CA GLY A 150 -27.62 -24.11 15.26
C GLY A 150 -28.14 -22.81 14.64
N VAL A 151 -28.25 -22.84 13.30
CA VAL A 151 -28.81 -21.76 12.50
C VAL A 151 -29.93 -22.35 11.66
N THR A 152 -31.10 -21.73 11.69
CA THR A 152 -32.24 -22.03 10.82
C THR A 152 -32.54 -20.81 9.96
N LEU A 153 -32.58 -21.00 8.65
CA LEU A 153 -32.95 -19.98 7.66
C LEU A 153 -34.09 -20.53 6.81
N THR A 154 -35.24 -19.83 6.81
CA THR A 154 -36.43 -20.24 6.07
C THR A 154 -36.98 -19.10 5.21
N GLY A 155 -37.44 -19.48 4.03
CA GLY A 155 -38.09 -18.64 3.03
C GLY A 155 -38.65 -19.57 1.94
N GLN A 156 -39.56 -19.07 1.12
CA GLN A 156 -39.89 -19.72 -0.15
C GLN A 156 -38.66 -19.72 -1.06
N ASP A 157 -37.95 -18.60 -1.09
CA ASP A 157 -36.66 -18.43 -1.74
C ASP A 157 -35.57 -18.06 -0.74
N VAL A 158 -34.37 -18.60 -0.94
CA VAL A 158 -33.19 -18.28 -0.15
C VAL A 158 -32.06 -17.89 -1.08
N LEU A 159 -31.65 -16.62 -1.01
CA LEU A 159 -30.55 -16.04 -1.78
C LEU A 159 -29.38 -15.71 -0.86
N VAL A 160 -28.20 -16.23 -1.19
CA VAL A 160 -26.96 -15.92 -0.48
C VAL A 160 -25.91 -15.52 -1.50
N ASP A 161 -25.44 -14.29 -1.42
CA ASP A 161 -24.43 -13.75 -2.33
C ASP A 161 -23.42 -12.85 -1.58
N GLY A 162 -22.48 -12.31 -2.32
CA GLY A 162 -21.43 -11.45 -1.80
C GLY A 162 -21.29 -10.18 -2.64
N ALA A 163 -21.08 -9.06 -1.96
CA ALA A 163 -20.67 -7.82 -2.57
C ALA A 163 -19.14 -7.78 -2.72
N THR A 164 -18.66 -7.06 -3.75
CA THR A 164 -17.23 -7.00 -4.09
C THR A 164 -16.62 -5.70 -3.57
N ASN A 165 -15.40 -5.80 -3.03
CA ASN A 165 -14.60 -4.64 -2.66
C ASN A 165 -13.83 -4.13 -3.87
N GLU A 166 -13.75 -2.81 -4.03
CA GLU A 166 -12.96 -2.17 -5.09
C GLU A 166 -11.70 -1.56 -4.48
N ALA A 167 -10.56 -1.72 -5.15
CA ALA A 167 -9.29 -1.11 -4.77
C ALA A 167 -8.62 -0.57 -6.03
N HIS A 168 -8.35 0.73 -6.04
CA HIS A 168 -7.64 1.41 -7.11
C HIS A 168 -6.35 2.01 -6.55
N GLU A 169 -5.21 1.55 -7.07
CA GLU A 169 -3.90 2.09 -6.70
C GLU A 169 -3.16 2.59 -7.94
N LYS A 170 -2.56 3.77 -7.81
CA LYS A 170 -1.70 4.35 -8.83
C LYS A 170 -0.44 4.90 -8.16
N ARG A 171 0.71 4.47 -8.70
CA ARG A 171 2.03 4.91 -8.28
C ARG A 171 2.74 5.52 -9.48
N THR A 172 3.26 6.73 -9.32
CA THR A 172 4.04 7.41 -10.36
C THR A 172 5.37 7.84 -9.79
N HIS A 173 6.44 7.51 -10.51
CA HIS A 173 7.81 7.87 -10.18
C HIS A 173 8.38 8.69 -11.35
N GLU A 174 8.74 9.94 -11.09
CA GLU A 174 9.41 10.80 -12.05
C GLU A 174 10.80 11.17 -11.53
N GLU A 175 11.82 10.92 -12.35
CA GLU A 175 13.17 11.39 -12.09
C GLU A 175 13.63 12.31 -13.22
N SER A 176 14.22 13.45 -12.85
CA SER A 176 14.79 14.42 -13.78
C SER A 176 16.15 14.88 -13.26
N ARG A 177 17.13 14.93 -14.15
CA ARG A 177 18.51 15.35 -13.84
C ARG A 177 18.97 16.32 -14.91
N SER A 178 19.63 17.39 -14.51
CA SER A 178 20.18 18.38 -15.43
C SER A 178 21.50 18.90 -14.88
N GLY A 179 22.57 18.85 -15.66
CA GLY A 179 23.88 19.34 -15.24
C GLY A 179 25.07 18.70 -15.96
N LEU A 180 26.26 19.03 -15.47
CA LEU A 180 27.53 18.51 -15.96
C LEU A 180 27.96 17.33 -15.11
N SER A 181 28.17 16.16 -15.73
CA SER A 181 28.72 15.00 -15.03
C SER A 181 30.20 14.82 -15.36
N LEU A 182 30.99 14.55 -14.31
CA LEU A 182 32.40 14.18 -14.40
C LEU A 182 32.55 12.79 -13.79
N SER A 183 32.89 11.77 -14.57
CA SER A 183 33.02 10.37 -14.12
C SER A 183 34.41 9.80 -14.33
N LEU A 184 34.87 8.95 -13.40
CA LEU A 184 36.10 8.16 -13.53
C LEU A 184 35.79 6.84 -14.23
N SER A 185 35.73 6.82 -15.56
CA SER A 185 35.50 5.59 -16.35
C SER A 185 36.59 5.40 -17.40
N ASN A 186 37.11 4.17 -17.52
CA ASN A 186 37.93 3.76 -18.66
C ASN A 186 37.20 4.09 -19.97
N SER A 187 37.88 4.77 -20.87
CA SER A 187 37.35 5.59 -21.97
C SER A 187 36.84 4.83 -23.20
N ALA A 188 36.17 3.68 -23.05
CA ALA A 188 35.92 2.78 -24.20
C ALA A 188 34.48 2.32 -24.43
N ILE A 189 33.44 2.94 -23.86
CA ILE A 189 32.06 2.54 -24.18
C ILE A 189 31.24 3.77 -24.60
N SER A 190 31.02 3.84 -25.91
CA SER A 190 30.08 4.73 -26.57
C SER A 190 28.64 4.32 -26.28
N ALA A 191 27.81 5.35 -26.14
CA ALA A 191 26.36 5.36 -26.01
C ALA A 191 25.60 4.15 -26.60
N GLY A 192 24.73 3.57 -25.77
CA GLY A 192 23.72 2.58 -26.17
C GLY A 192 23.65 1.44 -25.15
N GLU A 193 22.69 1.51 -24.23
CA GLU A 193 22.33 0.42 -23.29
C GLU A 193 23.47 -0.12 -22.41
N THR A 194 23.73 0.50 -21.24
CA THR A 194 24.52 -0.19 -20.20
C THR A 194 24.04 0.15 -18.80
N PHE A 195 22.79 -0.24 -18.53
CA PHE A 195 22.34 -0.53 -17.17
C PHE A 195 22.53 -2.02 -16.91
N ARG A 196 23.74 -2.45 -16.54
CA ARG A 196 23.96 -3.79 -15.97
C ARG A 196 24.99 -3.72 -14.84
N GLY A 197 24.45 -3.70 -13.62
CA GLY A 197 25.08 -4.17 -12.39
C GLY A 197 26.50 -3.70 -12.10
N ALA A 198 26.65 -2.55 -11.44
CA ALA A 198 27.89 -2.21 -10.75
C ALA A 198 27.70 -2.41 -9.24
N VAL A 199 27.99 -3.64 -8.84
CA VAL A 199 28.22 -4.13 -7.48
C VAL A 199 29.32 -3.31 -6.80
N ARG A 200 28.98 -2.62 -5.71
CA ARG A 200 29.75 -2.33 -4.48
C ARG A 200 29.41 -0.96 -3.90
N THR A 201 28.44 -0.98 -2.99
CA THR A 201 28.38 -0.03 -1.88
C THR A 201 29.55 -0.31 -0.93
N ALA A 202 29.95 0.74 -0.22
CA ALA A 202 30.83 0.76 0.95
C ALA A 202 32.31 1.01 0.69
N GLN A 203 32.68 2.28 0.55
CA GLN A 203 33.70 2.88 1.42
C GLN A 203 33.40 4.37 1.57
N SER A 204 32.78 4.76 2.68
CA SER A 204 32.92 6.09 3.34
C SER A 204 31.92 6.23 4.50
N ARG A 205 32.04 5.38 5.53
CA ARG A 205 31.59 5.74 6.90
C ARG A 205 32.52 5.05 7.90
N ASP A 206 33.17 5.86 8.72
CA ASP A 206 33.86 5.45 9.95
C ASP A 206 32.87 4.73 10.87
N ASN A 207 32.79 3.39 10.78
CA ASN A 207 32.38 2.57 11.91
C ASN A 207 32.88 1.13 11.70
N LYS A 208 33.79 0.69 12.59
CA LYS A 208 34.66 -0.48 12.42
C LYS A 208 34.04 -1.83 12.82
N THR A 209 32.72 -1.97 12.95
CA THR A 209 32.15 -3.09 13.74
C THR A 209 31.15 -4.02 13.07
N LEU A 210 30.80 -3.86 11.78
CA LEU A 210 29.85 -4.80 11.14
C LEU A 210 30.28 -5.18 9.72
N GLN A 211 31.41 -5.88 9.61
CA GLN A 211 31.99 -6.34 8.35
C GLN A 211 32.03 -7.88 8.25
N GLY A 212 31.11 -8.56 8.91
CA GLY A 212 31.22 -9.99 9.17
C GLY A 212 29.94 -10.78 8.99
N LEU A 213 29.29 -10.68 7.82
CA LEU A 213 28.46 -11.72 7.21
C LEU A 213 28.04 -11.22 5.82
N GLU A 214 27.95 -12.11 4.82
CA GLU A 214 27.75 -11.82 3.37
C GLU A 214 29.00 -11.64 2.49
N LEU A 215 30.12 -12.31 2.82
CA LEU A 215 31.29 -12.41 1.94
C LEU A 215 31.78 -13.85 1.72
N VAL A 216 30.87 -14.83 1.78
CA VAL A 216 31.25 -16.26 1.71
C VAL A 216 30.88 -16.97 0.41
N GLU A 217 30.04 -16.43 -0.49
CA GLU A 217 29.62 -17.21 -1.68
C GLU A 217 29.97 -16.64 -3.06
N ALA A 218 30.73 -15.55 -3.17
CA ALA A 218 31.25 -15.05 -4.46
C ALA A 218 32.77 -15.27 -4.63
N GLY A 219 33.37 -16.16 -3.82
CA GLY A 219 34.83 -16.29 -3.66
C GLY A 219 35.51 -17.43 -4.40
N ARG A 220 34.84 -18.14 -5.33
CA ARG A 220 35.46 -19.24 -6.09
C ARG A 220 35.04 -19.16 -7.55
N ASN A 221 35.73 -18.31 -8.34
CA ASN A 221 35.98 -18.48 -9.80
C ASN A 221 36.62 -17.24 -10.48
N LEU A 222 37.55 -16.52 -9.84
CA LEU A 222 38.30 -15.43 -10.52
C LEU A 222 39.82 -15.57 -10.40
N ARG A 223 40.32 -16.80 -10.39
CA ARG A 223 41.76 -17.10 -10.48
C ARG A 223 42.10 -17.71 -11.84
N LYS A 224 42.01 -16.90 -12.89
CA LYS A 224 42.81 -16.98 -14.12
C LYS A 224 42.49 -15.70 -14.92
N ASP A 225 43.52 -15.15 -15.57
CA ASP A 225 43.46 -14.01 -16.50
C ASP A 225 43.88 -12.63 -16.02
N LEU A 226 44.82 -12.52 -15.07
CA LEU A 226 45.63 -11.30 -14.95
C LEU A 226 47.11 -11.64 -14.76
N LYS A 227 47.78 -11.96 -15.88
CA LYS A 227 49.23 -11.92 -15.98
C LYS A 227 49.63 -11.08 -17.19
N GLY A 228 50.11 -9.87 -16.92
CA GLY A 228 50.97 -9.10 -17.84
C GLY A 228 50.35 -7.85 -18.47
N LYS A 229 50.63 -6.67 -17.90
CA LYS A 229 51.39 -5.59 -18.56
C LYS A 229 51.63 -4.41 -17.60
N SER A 230 52.84 -3.86 -17.72
CA SER A 230 53.41 -2.72 -16.99
C SER A 230 52.84 -1.37 -17.48
N PRO A 231 53.10 -0.25 -16.77
CA PRO A 231 52.32 0.98 -16.78
C PRO A 231 52.72 1.91 -17.93
N ALA A 232 51.74 2.55 -18.54
CA ALA A 232 51.86 3.84 -19.22
C ALA A 232 50.47 4.33 -19.65
N ASP A 233 50.20 5.59 -19.33
CA ASP A 233 49.35 6.54 -20.06
C ASP A 233 47.87 6.20 -20.30
N VAL A 234 47.01 7.00 -19.67
CA VAL A 234 46.19 8.06 -20.31
C VAL A 234 45.03 8.36 -19.35
N THR A 235 45.20 9.39 -18.53
CA THR A 235 44.10 10.07 -17.84
C THR A 235 43.30 10.85 -18.89
N SER A 236 42.28 10.22 -19.49
CA SER A 236 41.30 10.95 -20.28
C SER A 236 40.12 11.33 -19.38
N VAL A 237 39.87 12.64 -19.29
CA VAL A 237 38.69 13.20 -18.63
C VAL A 237 37.59 13.29 -19.69
N GLY A 238 36.57 12.45 -19.57
CA GLY A 238 35.37 12.56 -20.39
C GLY A 238 34.38 13.53 -19.75
N LEU A 239 33.97 14.57 -20.49
CA LEU A 239 32.94 15.52 -20.05
C LEU A 239 31.64 15.21 -20.81
N HIS A 240 30.58 14.86 -20.09
CA HIS A 240 29.28 14.56 -20.67
C HIS A 240 28.25 15.60 -20.23
N VAL A 241 27.46 16.09 -21.18
CA VAL A 241 26.37 17.04 -20.96
C VAL A 241 25.06 16.29 -21.09
N GLY A 242 24.32 16.15 -19.99
CA GLY A 242 22.96 15.63 -19.98
C GLY A 242 21.97 16.76 -19.77
N ILE A 243 21.06 16.96 -20.73
CA ILE A 243 19.89 17.84 -20.63
C ILE A 243 18.68 17.05 -20.17
#